data_AF-I4B1Q3-F1
#
_entry.id   AF-I4B1Q3-F1
#
_cell.length_a   1.000
_cell.length_b   1.000
_cell.length_c   1.000
_cell.angle_alpha   90.00
_cell.angle_beta   90.00
_cell.angle_gamma   90.00
#
_symmetry.space_group_name_H-M   'P 1'
#
loop_
_entity.id
_entity.type
_entity.pdbx_description
1 polymer ?
#
loop_
_entity_poly.entity_id
_entity_poly.type
_entity_poly.pdbx_seq_one_letter_code
_entity_poly.pdbx_strand_id
1 'polypeptide(L)'
;MNLLEITSRCTQVIDKGRYVQATRADGLEVFFDTASDPVSTWLNAVRANGERKTVFLTVGLARGLQIALNYAEKYGEEAEREAIQVQIESLLSGRLLAAP
;
A
#
# COMPACT_ATOMS: atom_id res chain seq x y z
N MET A 1 9.78 7.80 2.86
CA MET A 1 10.78 6.84 3.40
C MET A 1 11.60 6.35 2.22
N ASN A 2 12.92 6.31 2.32
CA ASN A 2 13.78 5.93 1.20
C ASN A 2 13.75 4.41 1.01
N LEU A 3 13.55 3.93 -0.22
CA LEU A 3 13.53 2.50 -0.53
C LEU A 3 14.84 1.80 -0.16
N LEU A 4 15.98 2.45 -0.39
CA LEU A 4 17.29 1.90 -0.02
C LEU A 4 17.40 1.65 1.47
N GLU A 5 16.89 2.58 2.29
CA GLU A 5 16.86 2.44 3.75
C GLU A 5 15.95 1.29 4.18
N ILE A 6 14.76 1.16 3.57
CA ILE A 6 13.82 0.08 3.87
C ILE A 6 14.42 -1.29 3.54
N THR A 7 14.95 -1.44 2.32
CA THR A 7 15.43 -2.72 1.82
C THR A 7 16.74 -3.15 2.48
N SER A 8 17.51 -2.22 3.07
CA SER A 8 18.73 -2.53 3.83
C SER A 8 18.49 -3.46 5.04
N ARG A 9 17.25 -3.52 5.54
CA ARG A 9 16.82 -4.37 6.66
C ARG A 9 16.19 -5.69 6.20
N CYS A 10 16.15 -5.93 4.90
CA CYS A 10 15.55 -7.11 4.29
C CYS A 10 16.62 -8.02 3.67
N THR A 11 16.21 -9.23 3.34
CA THR A 11 17.00 -10.21 2.58
C THR A 11 16.34 -10.49 1.23
N GLN A 12 17.05 -11.18 0.33
CA GLN A 12 16.53 -11.56 -1.00
C GLN A 12 15.95 -10.37 -1.79
N VAL A 13 16.63 -9.23 -1.76
CA VAL A 13 16.18 -8.00 -2.42
C VAL A 13 16.37 -8.13 -3.93
N ILE A 14 15.29 -8.05 -4.69
CA ILE A 14 15.27 -8.15 -6.16
C ILE A 14 14.50 -6.96 -6.73
N ASP A 15 15.16 -6.15 -7.53
CA ASP A 15 14.52 -5.10 -8.31
C ASP A 15 13.79 -5.69 -9.52
N LYS A 16 12.48 -5.43 -9.64
CA LYS A 16 11.62 -5.86 -10.75
C LYS A 16 11.19 -4.67 -11.62
N GLY A 17 11.85 -3.52 -11.48
CA GLY A 17 11.56 -2.25 -12.16
C GLY A 17 10.35 -1.52 -11.57
N ARG A 18 9.17 -2.14 -11.62
CA ARG A 18 7.92 -1.53 -11.10
C ARG A 18 7.79 -1.63 -9.58
N TYR A 19 8.47 -2.61 -8.99
CA TYR A 19 8.51 -2.84 -7.54
C TYR A 19 9.82 -3.53 -7.18
N VAL A 20 10.16 -3.49 -5.90
CA VAL A 20 11.26 -4.24 -5.30
C VAL A 20 10.67 -5.35 -4.43
N GLN A 21 10.99 -6.60 -4.75
CA GLN A 21 10.65 -7.76 -3.93
C GLN A 21 11.71 -7.94 -2.86
N ALA A 22 11.32 -8.23 -1.62
CA ALA A 22 12.25 -8.53 -0.54
C ALA A 22 11.59 -9.40 0.54
N THR A 23 12.42 -10.09 1.33
CA THR A 23 11.98 -10.86 2.50
C THR A 23 12.39 -10.13 3.78
N ARG A 24 11.41 -9.79 4.62
CA ARG A 24 11.63 -9.20 5.95
C ARG A 24 12.32 -10.18 6.91
N ALA A 25 12.84 -9.66 8.02
CA ALA A 25 13.45 -10.46 9.08
C ALA A 25 12.50 -11.50 9.70
N ASP A 26 11.18 -11.26 9.66
CA ASP A 26 10.13 -12.19 10.12
C ASP A 26 9.68 -13.19 9.04
N GLY A 27 10.42 -13.30 7.94
CA GLY A 27 10.14 -14.21 6.83
C GLY A 27 8.94 -13.80 5.97
N LEU A 28 8.38 -12.61 6.15
CA LEU A 28 7.33 -12.11 5.26
C LEU A 28 7.93 -11.59 3.95
N GLU A 29 7.48 -12.15 2.82
CA GLU A 29 7.75 -11.58 1.51
C GLU A 29 6.88 -10.33 1.28
N VAL A 30 7.52 -9.24 0.89
CA VAL A 30 6.90 -7.94 0.64
C VAL A 30 7.35 -7.38 -0.70
N PHE A 31 6.48 -6.54 -1.27
CA PHE A 31 6.68 -5.92 -2.57
C PHE A 31 6.60 -4.41 -2.37
N PHE A 32 7.74 -3.73 -2.39
CA PHE A 32 7.83 -2.29 -2.23
C PHE A 32 7.66 -1.59 -3.58
N ASP A 33 6.77 -0.62 -3.64
CA ASP A 33 6.51 0.13 -4.87
C ASP A 33 7.67 1.09 -5.16
N THR A 34 8.09 1.20 -6.43
CA THR A 34 9.10 2.19 -6.85
C THR A 34 8.50 3.57 -7.11
N ALA A 35 7.18 3.66 -7.22
CA ALA A 35 6.45 4.92 -7.37
C ALA A 35 6.51 5.78 -6.09
N SER A 36 6.51 7.10 -6.28
CA SER A 36 6.60 8.09 -5.20
C SER A 36 5.25 8.74 -4.86
N ASP A 37 4.12 8.19 -5.32
CA ASP A 37 2.81 8.71 -4.96
C ASP A 37 2.49 8.47 -3.48
N PRO A 38 1.55 9.22 -2.87
CA PRO A 38 1.25 9.12 -1.45
C PRO A 38 0.83 7.72 -1.00
N VAL A 39 0.05 6.99 -1.82
CA VAL A 39 -0.42 5.65 -1.48
C VAL A 39 0.74 4.66 -1.50
N SER A 40 1.59 4.70 -2.53
CA SER A 40 2.79 3.86 -2.63
C SER A 40 3.76 4.12 -1.47
N THR A 41 3.99 5.39 -1.14
CA THR A 41 4.86 5.78 -0.01
C THR A 41 4.34 5.24 1.31
N TRP A 42 3.03 5.40 1.56
CA TRP A 42 2.39 4.90 2.76
C TRP A 42 2.36 3.37 2.83
N LEU A 43 2.03 2.68 1.73
CA LEU A 43 2.04 1.22 1.67
C LEU A 43 3.45 0.65 1.90
N ASN A 44 4.49 1.30 1.39
CA ASN A 44 5.86 0.90 1.68
C ASN A 44 6.19 1.01 3.16
N ALA A 45 5.71 2.06 3.84
CA ALA A 45 5.86 2.20 5.29
C ALA A 45 5.15 1.07 6.06
N VAL A 46 3.93 0.73 5.65
CA VAL A 46 3.15 -0.37 6.24
C VAL A 46 3.84 -1.71 6.01
N ARG A 47 4.25 -2.02 4.79
CA ARG A 47 4.96 -3.27 4.47
C ARG A 47 6.27 -3.41 5.24
N ALA A 48 6.99 -2.32 5.43
CA ALA A 48 8.28 -2.31 6.14
C ALA A 48 8.14 -2.54 7.65
N ASN A 49 7.11 -1.97 8.28
CA ASN A 49 7.05 -1.88 9.76
C ASN A 49 5.82 -2.55 10.39
N GLY A 50 4.76 -2.78 9.62
CA GLY A 50 3.51 -3.34 10.14
C GLY A 50 3.64 -4.80 10.52
N GLU A 51 2.83 -5.23 11.49
CA GLU A 51 2.62 -6.65 11.78
C GLU A 51 2.07 -7.37 10.55
N ARG A 52 2.35 -8.67 10.43
CA ARG A 52 1.96 -9.48 9.25
C ARG A 52 0.47 -9.32 8.93
N LYS A 53 -0.41 -9.45 9.94
CA LYS A 53 -1.86 -9.28 9.79
C LYS A 53 -2.21 -7.89 9.24
N THR A 54 -1.63 -6.85 9.81
CA THR A 54 -1.82 -5.46 9.37
C THR A 54 -1.38 -5.27 7.93
N VAL A 55 -0.22 -5.81 7.54
CA VAL A 55 0.27 -5.73 6.15
C VAL A 55 -0.74 -6.36 5.19
N PHE A 56 -1.24 -7.57 5.48
CA PHE A 56 -2.19 -8.28 4.62
C PHE A 56 -3.47 -7.48 4.39
N LEU A 57 -4.11 -7.05 5.49
CA LEU A 57 -5.37 -6.32 5.44
C LEU A 57 -5.20 -4.96 4.75
N THR A 58 -4.14 -4.24 5.11
CA THR A 58 -3.89 -2.89 4.61
C THR A 58 -3.61 -2.88 3.11
N VAL A 59 -2.74 -3.79 2.63
CA VAL A 59 -2.41 -3.89 1.21
C VAL A 59 -3.65 -4.27 0.40
N GLY A 60 -4.41 -5.27 0.86
CA GLY A 60 -5.64 -5.70 0.19
C GLY A 60 -6.66 -4.57 0.06
N LEU A 61 -6.90 -3.84 1.15
CA LEU A 61 -7.86 -2.74 1.18
C LEU A 61 -7.42 -1.56 0.30
N ALA A 62 -6.16 -1.11 0.43
CA ALA A 62 -5.66 0.02 -0.34
C ALA A 62 -5.66 -0.26 -1.85
N ARG A 63 -5.15 -1.42 -2.27
CA ARG A 63 -5.13 -1.79 -3.70
C ARG A 63 -6.54 -2.04 -4.22
N GLY A 64 -7.42 -2.62 -3.42
CA GLY A 64 -8.84 -2.79 -3.75
C GLY A 64 -9.53 -1.45 -4.01
N LEU A 65 -9.33 -0.46 -3.14
CA LEU A 65 -9.88 0.88 -3.31
C LEU A 65 -9.31 1.60 -4.54
N GLN A 66 -8.01 1.47 -4.82
CA GLN A 66 -7.42 2.03 -6.04
C GLN A 66 -8.01 1.40 -7.32
N ILE A 67 -8.25 0.08 -7.30
CA ILE A 67 -8.94 -0.58 -8.41
C ILE A 67 -10.38 -0.06 -8.52
N ALA A 68 -11.10 0.04 -7.41
CA ALA A 68 -12.46 0.58 -7.40
C ALA A 68 -12.51 2.02 -7.95
N LEU A 69 -11.55 2.88 -7.58
CA LEU A 69 -11.44 4.23 -8.11
C LEU A 69 -11.24 4.22 -9.63
N ASN A 70 -10.34 3.39 -10.15
CA ASN A 70 -10.13 3.26 -11.60
C ASN A 70 -11.41 2.82 -12.34
N TYR A 71 -12.24 1.96 -11.74
CA TYR A 71 -13.54 1.59 -12.30
C TYR A 71 -14.51 2.78 -12.28
N ALA A 72 -14.59 3.51 -11.18
CA ALA A 72 -15.46 4.67 -11.04
C ALA A 72 -15.04 5.84 -11.96
N GLU A 73 -13.74 6.04 -12.19
CA GLU A 73 -13.20 7.00 -13.17
C GLU A 73 -13.67 6.69 -14.60
N LYS A 74 -13.77 5.41 -14.94
CA LYS A 74 -14.09 4.98 -16.31
C LYS A 74 -15.60 4.82 -16.56
N TYR A 75 -16.35 4.40 -15.54
CA TYR A 75 -17.74 3.96 -15.71
C TYR A 75 -18.71 4.57 -14.70
N GLY A 76 -18.21 5.23 -13.65
CA GLY A 76 -19.04 5.73 -12.56
C GLY A 76 -19.37 7.22 -12.68
N GLU A 77 -20.26 7.66 -11.79
CA GLU A 77 -20.63 9.05 -11.61
C GLU A 77 -19.67 9.78 -10.64
N GLU A 78 -19.77 11.10 -10.58
CA GLU A 78 -18.92 11.93 -9.72
C GLU A 78 -19.02 11.55 -8.24
N ALA A 79 -20.24 11.33 -7.76
CA ALA A 79 -20.48 10.94 -6.37
C ALA A 79 -19.80 9.62 -5.99
N GLU A 80 -19.73 8.64 -6.90
CA GLU A 80 -19.08 7.35 -6.65
C GLU A 80 -17.56 7.51 -6.57
N ARG A 81 -16.97 8.32 -7.46
CA ARG A 81 -15.54 8.64 -7.43
C ARG A 81 -15.15 9.34 -6.14
N GLU A 82 -15.90 10.37 -5.76
CA GLU A 82 -15.66 11.13 -4.53
C GLU A 82 -15.77 10.25 -3.29
N ALA A 83 -16.80 9.40 -3.22
CA ALA A 83 -16.98 8.48 -2.10
C ALA A 83 -15.78 7.54 -1.94
N ILE A 84 -15.26 6.97 -3.04
CA ILE A 84 -14.09 6.09 -3.00
C ILE A 84 -12.83 6.86 -2.63
N GLN A 85 -12.65 8.07 -3.18
CA GLN A 85 -11.52 8.94 -2.86
C GLN A 85 -11.45 9.26 -1.36
N VAL A 86 -12.60 9.60 -0.74
CA VAL A 86 -12.70 9.82 0.71
C VAL A 86 -12.30 8.57 1.50
N GLN A 87 -12.66 7.36 1.05
CA GLN A 87 -12.24 6.13 1.70
C GLN A 87 -10.73 5.90 1.62
N ILE A 88 -10.11 6.22 0.48
CA ILE A 88 -8.63 6.17 0.32
C ILE A 88 -7.97 7.14 1.29
N GLU A 89 -8.44 8.39 1.38
CA GLU A 89 -7.89 9.39 2.29
C GLU A 89 -8.06 9.00 3.77
N SER A 90 -9.22 8.42 4.12
CA SER A 90 -9.50 7.91 5.46
C SER A 90 -8.59 6.72 5.82
N LEU A 91 -8.26 5.87 4.84
CA LEU A 91 -7.29 4.79 5.00
C LEU A 91 -5.87 5.32 5.23
N LEU A 92 -5.43 6.29 4.42
CA LEU A 92 -4.09 6.90 4.54
C LEU A 92 -3.89 7.62 5.88
N SER A 93 -4.94 8.23 6.42
CA SER A 93 -4.93 8.86 7.75
C SER A 93 -5.03 7.87 8.91
N GLY A 94 -5.08 6.56 8.64
CA GLY A 94 -5.12 5.49 9.65
C GLY A 94 -6.48 5.31 10.33
N ARG A 95 -7.53 6.01 9.87
CA ARG A 95 -8.86 5.97 10.49
C ARG A 95 -9.62 4.68 10.17
N LEU A 96 -9.36 4.07 9.02
CA LEU A 96 -10.11 2.90 8.54
C LEU A 96 -9.70 1.58 9.21
N LEU A 97 -8.47 1.49 9.71
CA LEU A 97 -7.92 0.28 10.35
C LEU A 97 -7.88 0.38 11.88
N ALA A 98 -8.36 1.49 12.45
CA ALA A 98 -8.44 1.74 13.89
C ALA A 98 -9.72 1.17 14.54
N ALA A 99 -10.55 0.44 13.77
CA ALA A 99 -11.70 -0.26 14.34
C ALA A 99 -11.22 -1.49 15.15
N PRO A 100 -11.68 -1.64 16.40
CA PRO A 100 -11.22 -2.68 17.34
C PRO A 100 -11.51 -4.11 16.88
#